data_AF-A0A947EB92-F1
#
_entry.id   AF-A0A947EB92-F1
#
_cell.length_a   1.000
_cell.length_b   1.000
_cell.length_c   1.000
_cell.angle_alpha   90.00
_cell.angle_beta   90.00
_cell.angle_gamma   90.00
#
_symmetry.space_group_name_H-M   'P 1'
#
loop_
_entity.id
_entity.type
_entity.pdbx_description
1 polymer ?
#
loop_
_entity_poly.entity_id
_entity_poly.type
_entity_poly.pdbx_seq_one_letter_code
_entity_poly.pdbx_strand_id
1 'polypeptide(L)'
;MVPYLVDAVFDVDGDVTDITSPATRQRAMSPASAGQLAELMEQVVTSGTGRRAAVPGARIAGKTGTAEVPDASPHAWFIGFGPVGDDDTPPIALAVVVENGGDFGEGATGGATAAPIAQAVFAAWVSG
;
A
#
# COMPACT_ATOMS: atom_id res chain seq x y z
N MET A 1 -4.28 1.13 13.51
CA MET A 1 -4.83 -0.16 13.98
C MET A 1 -3.70 -1.04 14.48
N VAL A 2 -4.00 -2.03 15.31
CA VAL A 2 -3.11 -3.18 15.54
C VAL A 2 -3.34 -4.15 14.37
N PRO A 3 -2.31 -4.47 13.56
CA PRO A 3 -2.48 -5.45 12.49
C PRO A 3 -2.70 -6.85 13.08
N TYR A 4 -3.54 -7.65 12.42
CA TYR A 4 -3.81 -9.04 12.76
C TYR A 4 -3.93 -9.86 11.47
N LEU A 5 -3.73 -11.17 11.57
CA LEU A 5 -3.80 -12.10 10.43
C LEU A 5 -4.92 -13.13 10.60
N VAL A 6 -5.18 -13.56 11.84
CA VAL A 6 -6.21 -14.57 12.15
C VAL A 6 -7.54 -13.84 12.35
N ASP A 7 -8.57 -14.20 11.59
CA ASP A 7 -9.92 -13.63 11.73
C ASP A 7 -10.73 -14.38 12.80
N ALA A 8 -10.72 -15.71 12.77
CA ALA A 8 -11.37 -16.56 13.75
C ALA A 8 -10.64 -17.90 13.91
N VAL A 9 -10.83 -18.55 15.07
CA VAL A 9 -10.36 -19.90 15.38
C VAL A 9 -11.56 -20.81 15.52
N PHE A 10 -11.52 -21.94 14.82
CA PHE A 10 -12.57 -22.96 14.83
C PHE A 10 -12.05 -24.23 15.51
N ASP A 11 -12.91 -24.93 16.24
CA ASP A 11 -12.59 -26.27 16.73
C ASP A 11 -12.77 -27.34 15.64
N VAL A 12 -12.61 -28.61 16.03
CA VAL A 12 -12.70 -29.75 15.10
C VAL A 12 -14.10 -29.99 14.57
N ASP A 13 -15.12 -29.48 15.26
CA ASP A 13 -16.52 -29.59 14.89
C ASP A 13 -16.98 -28.41 14.01
N GLY A 14 -16.11 -27.40 13.87
CA GLY A 14 -16.36 -26.19 13.07
C GLY A 14 -17.02 -25.06 13.86
N ASP A 15 -17.11 -25.20 15.19
CA ASP A 15 -17.63 -24.16 16.05
C ASP A 15 -16.57 -23.08 16.33
N VAL A 16 -17.01 -21.82 16.35
CA VAL A 16 -16.12 -20.68 16.61
C VAL A 16 -15.72 -20.65 18.07
N THR A 17 -14.42 -20.67 18.33
CA THR A 17 -13.83 -20.61 19.68
C THR A 17 -13.25 -19.23 20.01
N ASP A 18 -12.78 -18.48 19.01
CA ASP A 18 -12.26 -17.12 19.16
C ASP A 18 -12.51 -16.30 17.88
N ILE A 19 -12.78 -15.01 18.04
CA ILE A 19 -12.96 -14.03 16.95
C ILE A 19 -12.06 -12.84 17.22
N THR A 20 -11.20 -12.51 16.27
CA THR A 20 -10.32 -11.35 16.38
C THR A 20 -11.11 -10.06 16.21
N SER A 21 -11.08 -9.20 17.23
CA SER A 21 -11.68 -7.86 17.16
C SER A 21 -10.62 -6.80 16.84
N PRO A 22 -10.82 -5.94 15.82
CA PRO A 22 -9.87 -4.88 15.49
C PRO A 22 -9.65 -3.91 16.66
N ALA A 23 -8.37 -3.63 16.97
CA ALA A 23 -8.00 -2.70 18.03
C ALA A 23 -7.29 -1.45 17.48
N THR A 24 -7.59 -0.29 18.06
CA THR A 24 -6.84 0.94 17.77
C THR A 24 -5.52 0.91 18.53
N ARG A 25 -4.39 0.94 17.80
CA ARG A 25 -3.05 1.06 18.40
C ARG A 25 -2.83 2.47 18.97
N GLN A 26 -2.91 3.47 18.11
CA GLN A 26 -2.73 4.89 18.45
C GLN A 26 -3.27 5.78 17.34
N ARG A 27 -3.57 7.04 17.65
CA ARG A 27 -3.83 8.10 16.67
C ARG A 27 -2.55 8.88 16.44
N ALA A 28 -1.89 8.66 15.29
CA ALA A 28 -0.61 9.29 14.98
C ALA A 28 -0.71 10.78 14.62
N MET A 29 -1.84 11.21 14.05
CA MET A 29 -2.07 12.59 13.61
C MET A 29 -3.55 12.96 13.64
N SER A 30 -3.85 14.24 13.47
CA SER A 30 -5.23 14.73 13.36
C SER A 30 -5.89 14.26 12.06
N PRO A 31 -7.23 14.13 12.00
CA PRO A 31 -7.94 13.84 10.76
C PRO A 31 -7.65 14.86 9.64
N ALA A 32 -7.52 16.15 9.99
CA ALA A 32 -7.19 17.20 9.02
C ALA A 32 -5.79 17.00 8.41
N SER A 33 -4.80 16.69 9.23
CA SER A 33 -3.43 16.39 8.77
C SER A 33 -3.39 15.12 7.91
N ALA A 34 -4.17 14.10 8.27
CA ALA A 34 -4.26 12.86 7.49
C ALA A 34 -4.92 13.10 6.12
N GLY A 35 -5.97 13.92 6.06
CA GLY A 35 -6.62 14.31 4.81
C GLY A 35 -5.66 15.07 3.89
N GLN A 36 -4.95 16.06 4.42
CA GLN A 36 -3.95 16.80 3.65
C GLN A 36 -2.81 15.89 3.16
N LEU A 37 -2.35 14.95 3.99
CA LEU A 37 -1.34 13.98 3.59
C LEU A 37 -1.83 13.06 2.47
N ALA A 38 -3.10 12.63 2.52
CA ALA A 38 -3.71 11.82 1.47
C ALA A 38 -3.68 12.56 0.12
N GLU A 39 -4.10 13.83 0.08
CA GLU A 39 -4.07 14.66 -1.12
C GLU A 39 -2.65 14.80 -1.69
N LEU A 40 -1.65 15.02 -0.82
CA LEU A 40 -0.24 15.10 -1.24
C LEU A 40 0.27 13.76 -1.80
N MET A 41 -0.16 12.64 -1.21
CA MET A 41 0.18 11.30 -1.69
C MET A 41 -0.52 10.95 -3.01
N GLU A 42 -1.74 11.44 -3.25
CA GLU A 42 -2.41 11.34 -4.56
C GLU A 42 -1.63 12.10 -5.64
N GLN A 43 -1.05 13.26 -5.31
CA GLN A 43 -0.22 14.03 -6.26
C GLN A 43 1.04 13.25 -6.67
N VAL A 44 1.63 12.45 -5.79
CA VAL A 44 2.77 11.58 -6.15
C VAL A 44 2.38 10.57 -7.23
N VAL A 45 1.15 10.06 -7.20
CA VAL A 45 0.65 9.09 -8.18
C VAL A 45 0.13 9.76 -9.44
N THR A 46 -0.47 10.96 -9.36
CA THR A 46 -1.03 11.62 -10.55
C THR A 46 0.02 12.41 -11.34
N SER A 47 0.97 13.05 -10.66
CA SER A 47 1.95 13.94 -11.29
C SER A 47 3.41 13.72 -10.87
N GLY A 48 3.66 12.85 -9.88
CA GLY A 48 4.98 12.64 -9.31
C GLY A 48 5.67 11.33 -9.72
N THR A 49 6.54 10.85 -8.82
CA THR A 49 7.38 9.65 -9.04
C THR A 49 6.61 8.34 -8.95
N GLY A 50 5.40 8.35 -8.38
CA GLY A 50 4.54 7.17 -8.21
C GLY A 50 3.59 6.93 -9.39
N ARG A 51 3.76 7.62 -10.52
CA ARG A 51 2.83 7.58 -11.66
C ARG A 51 2.46 6.20 -12.18
N ARG A 52 3.38 5.25 -12.08
CA ARG A 52 3.12 3.87 -12.50
C ARG A 52 2.19 3.10 -11.55
N ALA A 53 1.83 3.65 -10.39
CA ALA A 53 0.84 3.11 -9.46
C ALA A 53 -0.62 3.51 -9.82
N ALA A 54 -0.82 4.39 -10.81
CA ALA A 54 -2.15 4.90 -11.15
C ALA A 54 -3.05 3.81 -11.74
N VAL A 55 -4.29 3.78 -11.28
CA VAL A 55 -5.34 2.88 -11.78
C VAL A 55 -6.43 3.73 -12.42
N PRO A 56 -6.79 3.52 -13.69
CA PRO A 56 -7.87 4.26 -14.33
C PRO A 56 -9.19 4.11 -13.55
N GLY A 57 -9.85 5.24 -13.25
CA GLY A 57 -11.12 5.27 -12.54
C GLY A 57 -11.02 5.14 -11.02
N ALA A 58 -9.83 4.94 -10.44
CA ALA A 58 -9.64 4.88 -9.00
C ALA A 58 -8.59 5.89 -8.52
N ARG A 59 -8.91 6.58 -7.43
CA ARG A 59 -7.98 7.52 -6.77
C ARG A 59 -7.03 6.74 -5.88
N ILE A 60 -5.75 6.74 -6.20
CA ILE A 60 -4.71 6.04 -5.44
C ILE A 60 -3.77 7.06 -4.80
N ALA A 61 -3.62 7.00 -3.47
CA ALA A 61 -2.62 7.75 -2.73
C ALA A 61 -1.40 6.88 -2.49
N GLY A 62 -0.19 7.39 -2.74
CA GLY A 62 1.00 6.63 -2.39
C GLY A 62 2.30 7.43 -2.36
N LYS A 63 3.37 6.75 -1.99
CA LYS A 63 4.71 7.31 -1.96
C LYS A 63 5.75 6.25 -2.30
N THR A 64 6.67 6.65 -3.17
CA THR A 64 7.86 5.89 -3.56
C THR A 64 8.99 6.07 -2.56
N GLY A 65 9.89 5.09 -2.50
CA GLY A 65 11.24 5.27 -1.98
C GLY A 65 12.24 4.37 -2.69
N THR A 66 13.50 4.79 -2.59
CA THR A 66 14.68 4.10 -3.10
C THR A 66 15.74 4.24 -2.02
N ALA A 67 16.35 3.14 -1.61
CA ALA A 67 17.36 3.10 -0.57
C ALA A 67 18.60 2.38 -1.08
N GLU A 68 19.72 3.09 -1.10
CA GLU A 68 21.04 2.53 -1.41
C GLU A 68 21.43 1.48 -0.37
N VAL A 69 22.07 0.41 -0.83
CA VAL A 69 22.54 -0.69 0.01
C VAL A 69 24.03 -0.88 -0.25
N PRO A 70 24.88 -1.04 0.79
CA PRO A 70 26.28 -1.35 0.58
C PRO A 70 26.45 -2.62 -0.25
N ASP A 71 27.30 -2.56 -1.27
CA ASP A 71 27.69 -3.69 -2.12
C ASP A 71 26.53 -4.38 -2.87
N ALA A 72 25.39 -3.70 -3.04
CA ALA A 72 24.24 -4.21 -3.78
C ALA A 72 23.43 -3.07 -4.42
N SER A 73 22.64 -3.42 -5.42
CA SER A 73 21.69 -2.50 -6.04
C SER A 73 20.63 -2.01 -5.03
N PRO A 74 20.02 -0.83 -5.24
CA PRO A 74 19.15 -0.22 -4.25
C PRO A 74 17.86 -1.02 -4.01
N HIS A 75 17.35 -0.97 -2.79
CA HIS A 75 15.99 -1.41 -2.50
C HIS A 75 14.99 -0.37 -3.02
N ALA A 76 13.94 -0.82 -3.70
CA ALA A 76 12.86 0.02 -4.20
C ALA A 76 11.57 -0.30 -3.45
N TRP A 77 10.83 0.71 -3.00
CA TRP A 77 9.54 0.49 -2.35
C TRP A 77 8.45 1.47 -2.77
N PHE A 78 7.21 1.04 -2.55
CA PHE A 78 6.01 1.84 -2.67
C PHE A 78 5.10 1.52 -1.49
N ILE A 79 4.61 2.56 -0.81
CA ILE A 79 3.51 2.43 0.14
C ILE A 79 2.33 3.25 -0.36
N GLY A 80 1.11 2.77 -0.16
CA GLY A 80 -0.06 3.52 -0.58
C GLY A 80 -1.36 2.94 -0.06
N PHE A 81 -2.45 3.63 -0.37
CA PHE A 81 -3.79 3.19 -0.10
C PHE A 81 -4.75 3.70 -1.15
N GLY A 82 -5.86 2.98 -1.33
CA GLY A 82 -6.92 3.35 -2.24
C GLY A 82 -7.98 2.26 -2.39
N PRO A 83 -9.12 2.57 -3.03
CA PRO A 83 -9.49 3.89 -3.55
C PRO A 83 -9.64 4.96 -2.46
N VAL A 84 -9.29 6.21 -2.76
CA VAL A 84 -9.45 7.35 -1.84
C VAL A 84 -10.77 8.04 -2.11
N GLY A 85 -11.64 8.07 -1.09
CA GLY A 85 -12.94 8.74 -1.15
C GLY A 85 -14.10 7.78 -0.91
N ASP A 86 -15.29 8.24 -1.28
CA ASP A 86 -16.56 7.55 -1.04
C ASP A 86 -16.95 6.68 -2.25
N ASP A 87 -16.02 5.84 -2.71
CA ASP A 87 -16.32 4.80 -3.70
C ASP A 87 -16.97 3.59 -3.00
N ASP A 88 -17.86 2.85 -3.67
CA ASP A 88 -18.47 1.62 -3.12
C ASP A 88 -17.44 0.52 -2.82
N THR A 89 -16.21 0.68 -3.33
CA THR A 89 -15.09 -0.23 -3.09
C THR A 89 -14.36 0.17 -1.80
N PRO A 90 -14.28 -0.70 -0.78
CA PRO A 90 -13.57 -0.37 0.46
C PRO A 90 -12.07 -0.14 0.20
N PRO A 91 -11.43 0.83 0.88
CA PRO A 91 -10.00 1.09 0.67
C PRO A 91 -9.13 -0.02 1.25
N ILE A 92 -8.03 -0.32 0.56
CA ILE A 92 -6.92 -1.14 1.08
C ILE A 92 -5.67 -0.29 1.29
N ALA A 93 -4.82 -0.72 2.22
CA ALA A 93 -3.47 -0.21 2.38
C ALA A 93 -2.46 -1.27 1.91
N LEU A 94 -1.41 -0.83 1.22
CA LEU A 94 -0.41 -1.68 0.58
C LEU A 94 1.01 -1.18 0.85
N ALA A 95 1.93 -2.11 1.06
CA ALA A 95 3.37 -1.89 1.04
C ALA A 95 4.03 -2.92 0.10
N VAL A 96 4.86 -2.43 -0.82
CA VAL A 96 5.65 -3.24 -1.75
C VAL A 96 7.11 -2.90 -1.54
N VAL A 97 7.96 -3.91 -1.39
CA VAL A 97 9.41 -3.77 -1.34
C VAL A 97 10.01 -4.74 -2.36
N VAL A 98 10.94 -4.23 -3.16
CA VAL A 98 11.76 -5.00 -4.10
C VAL A 98 13.21 -4.80 -3.69
N GLU A 99 13.83 -5.87 -3.23
CA GLU A 99 15.21 -5.86 -2.74
C GLU A 99 16.20 -5.95 -3.91
N ASN A 100 17.41 -5.44 -3.67
CA ASN A 100 18.55 -5.48 -4.58
C ASN A 100 18.22 -5.12 -6.04
N GLY A 101 17.35 -4.13 -6.21
CA GLY A 101 16.92 -3.60 -7.49
C GLY A 101 16.07 -4.52 -8.38
N GLY A 102 15.80 -5.76 -7.94
CA GLY A 102 15.16 -6.78 -8.79
C GLY A 102 15.81 -6.85 -10.19
N ASP A 103 15.00 -6.93 -11.23
CA ASP A 103 15.48 -6.97 -12.62
C ASP A 103 16.06 -5.64 -13.13
N PHE A 104 15.97 -4.56 -12.35
CA PHE A 104 16.43 -3.22 -12.73
C PHE A 104 17.85 -2.91 -12.25
N GLY A 105 18.41 -3.72 -11.35
CA GLY A 105 19.74 -3.50 -10.77
C GLY A 105 19.92 -2.07 -10.23
N GLU A 106 21.08 -1.46 -10.52
CA GLU A 106 21.43 -0.09 -10.10
C GLU A 106 20.44 0.99 -10.54
N GLY A 107 19.65 0.74 -11.59
CA GLY A 107 18.64 1.68 -12.09
C GLY A 107 17.31 1.63 -11.34
N ALA A 108 17.18 0.76 -10.34
CA ALA A 108 15.92 0.54 -9.66
C ALA A 108 15.46 1.77 -8.87
N THR A 109 14.17 2.08 -8.99
CA THR A 109 13.53 3.10 -8.18
C THR A 109 12.17 2.62 -7.71
N GLY A 110 11.67 3.18 -6.60
CA GLY A 110 10.31 2.90 -6.14
C GLY A 110 9.25 3.13 -7.23
N GLY A 111 9.45 4.12 -8.10
CA GLY A 111 8.55 4.43 -9.22
C GLY A 111 8.65 3.47 -10.40
N ALA A 112 9.87 3.03 -10.74
CA ALA A 112 10.09 2.12 -11.87
C ALA A 112 9.74 0.68 -11.53
N THR A 113 10.03 0.25 -10.29
CA THR A 113 10.06 -1.17 -9.90
C THR A 113 8.89 -1.54 -8.98
N ALA A 114 8.67 -0.80 -7.87
CA ALA A 114 7.65 -1.15 -6.89
C ALA A 114 6.24 -0.63 -7.23
N ALA A 115 6.14 0.58 -7.80
CA ALA A 115 4.86 1.20 -8.15
C ALA A 115 4.03 0.40 -9.17
N PRO A 116 4.59 -0.26 -10.21
CA PRO A 116 3.81 -1.13 -11.09
C PRO A 116 3.24 -2.37 -10.39
N ILE A 117 3.95 -2.93 -9.41
CA ILE A 117 3.42 -4.05 -8.61
C ILE A 117 2.25 -3.55 -7.77
N ALA A 118 2.38 -2.36 -7.17
CA ALA A 118 1.29 -1.74 -6.44
C ALA A 118 0.07 -1.48 -7.34
N GLN A 119 0.28 -1.00 -8.57
CA GLN A 119 -0.78 -0.82 -9.56
C GLN A 119 -1.55 -2.10 -9.83
N ALA A 120 -0.85 -3.23 -10.02
CA ALA A 120 -1.49 -4.50 -10.31
C ALA A 120 -2.40 -4.96 -9.16
N VAL A 121 -1.95 -4.78 -7.91
CA VAL A 121 -2.74 -5.12 -6.72
C VAL A 121 -3.96 -4.20 -6.59
N PHE A 122 -3.78 -2.88 -6.71
CA PHE A 122 -4.91 -1.95 -6.66
C PHE A 122 -5.90 -2.18 -7.81
N ALA A 123 -5.41 -2.42 -9.03
CA ALA A 123 -6.26 -2.70 -10.18
C ALA A 123 -7.09 -3.96 -9.97
N ALA A 124 -6.50 -5.03 -9.44
CA ALA A 124 -7.22 -6.24 -9.09
C ALA A 124 -8.29 -5.97 -8.04
N TRP A 125 -7.95 -5.20 -6.99
CA TRP A 125 -8.87 -4.86 -5.91
C TRP A 125 -10.09 -4.05 -6.37
N VAL A 126 -9.91 -3.06 -7.24
CA VAL A 126 -11.03 -2.22 -7.72
C VAL A 126 -11.88 -2.87 -8.80
N SER A 127 -11.42 -3.99 -9.35
CA SER A 127 -12.12 -4.72 -10.42
C SER A 127 -12.95 -5.90 -9.92
N GLY A 128 -12.76 -6.32 -8.67
CA GLY A 128 -13.44 -7.46 -8.05
C GLY A 128 -14.59 -7.01 -7.15
#